data_AF-A0A150SNQ6-F1
#
_entry.id   AF-A0A150SNQ6-F1
#
_cell.length_a   1.000
_cell.length_b   1.000
_cell.length_c   1.000
_cell.angle_alpha   90.00
_cell.angle_beta   90.00
_cell.angle_gamma   90.00
#
_symmetry.space_group_name_H-M   'P 1'
#
loop_
_entity.id
_entity.type
_entity.pdbx_description
1 polymer ?
#
loop_
_entity_poly.entity_id
_entity_poly.type
_entity_poly.pdbx_seq_one_letter_code
_entity_poly.pdbx_strand_id
1 'polypeptide(L)'
;MEAALQLLVPKIRPDLDFQVHAFQGISDMLDKLPARFRGYAAWLGEDQRVVVVRDEDRKDCVTLKAQIETMARNAGLAPKAPGKASFQVLTRIAVEELEAWLLGDVPALVATYPGVPLTLGHQRRYRDPDAITGGTWEALEAALQKAGHFLGGLPKIQVAREVAANMDPARNASRSFQVFRDGLRAL
;
A
#
# COMPACT_ATOMS: atom_id res chain seq x y z
N MET A 1 2.28 1.78 7.28
CA MET A 1 1.29 2.05 6.21
C MET A 1 0.85 3.51 6.18
N GLU A 2 0.14 4.00 7.21
CA GLU A 2 -0.41 5.37 7.23
C GLU A 2 0.61 6.46 6.87
N ALA A 3 1.78 6.46 7.52
CA ALA A 3 2.82 7.47 7.26
C ALA A 3 3.28 7.52 5.78
N ALA A 4 3.28 6.40 5.08
CA ALA A 4 3.61 6.35 3.66
C ALA A 4 2.44 6.86 2.80
N LEU A 5 1.20 6.47 3.12
CA LEU A 5 0.01 6.93 2.39
C LEU A 5 -0.14 8.45 2.45
N GLN A 6 0.17 9.08 3.59
CA GLN A 6 0.17 10.53 3.77
C GLN A 6 1.06 11.26 2.76
N LEU A 7 2.13 10.61 2.29
CA LEU A 7 3.09 11.18 1.34
C LEU A 7 2.85 10.71 -0.09
N LEU A 8 2.37 9.48 -0.28
CA LEU A 8 2.21 8.86 -1.60
C LEU A 8 0.92 9.26 -2.29
N VAL A 9 -0.20 9.40 -1.55
CA VAL A 9 -1.48 9.77 -2.17
C VAL A 9 -1.39 11.15 -2.85
N PRO A 10 -0.87 12.22 -2.22
CA PRO A 10 -0.71 13.52 -2.89
C PRO A 10 0.20 13.48 -4.12
N LYS A 11 1.20 12.58 -4.15
CA LYS A 11 2.06 12.39 -5.34
C LYS A 11 1.35 11.68 -6.49
N ILE A 12 0.33 10.87 -6.20
CA ILE A 12 -0.42 10.10 -7.20
C ILE A 12 -1.64 10.88 -7.70
N ARG A 13 -2.34 11.56 -6.77
CA ARG A 13 -3.55 12.36 -6.98
C ARG A 13 -3.46 13.64 -6.13
N PRO A 14 -2.74 14.67 -6.60
CA PRO A 14 -2.60 15.94 -5.88
C PRO A 14 -3.91 16.73 -5.79
N ASP A 15 -4.90 16.34 -6.59
CA ASP A 15 -6.23 16.95 -6.69
C ASP A 15 -7.25 16.41 -5.67
N LEU A 16 -6.88 15.39 -4.88
CA LEU A 16 -7.77 14.76 -3.91
C LEU A 16 -7.44 15.14 -2.47
N ASP A 17 -8.46 15.57 -1.74
CA ASP A 17 -8.44 15.53 -0.28
C ASP A 17 -8.72 14.10 0.19
N PHE A 18 -8.02 13.65 1.23
CA PHE A 18 -8.24 12.33 1.80
C PHE A 18 -7.97 12.29 3.30
N GLN A 19 -8.56 11.29 3.96
CA GLN A 19 -8.30 10.97 5.36
C GLN A 19 -7.96 9.49 5.47
N VAL A 20 -6.91 9.17 6.23
CA VAL A 20 -6.57 7.77 6.54
C VAL A 20 -7.27 7.36 7.84
N HIS A 21 -7.97 6.23 7.80
CA HIS A 21 -8.48 5.59 9.01
C HIS A 21 -7.75 4.27 9.24
N ALA A 22 -6.86 4.25 10.23
CA ALA A 22 -6.11 3.06 10.60
C ALA A 22 -6.94 2.11 11.49
N PHE A 23 -6.79 0.81 11.27
CA PHE A 23 -7.34 -0.26 12.11
C PHE A 23 -6.22 -0.98 12.87
N GLN A 24 -6.56 -1.59 14.00
CA GLN A 24 -5.64 -2.39 14.81
C GLN A 24 -5.62 -3.85 14.34
N GLY A 25 -5.05 -4.09 13.16
CA GLY A 25 -4.95 -5.42 12.56
C GLY A 25 -6.20 -5.89 11.83
N ILE A 26 -6.20 -7.16 11.40
CA ILE A 26 -7.27 -7.73 10.54
C ILE A 26 -8.60 -7.86 11.26
N SER A 27 -8.60 -8.40 12.47
CA SER A 27 -9.83 -8.67 13.20
C SER A 27 -10.56 -7.35 13.47
N ASP A 28 -9.83 -6.34 13.96
CA ASP A 28 -10.38 -5.00 14.17
C ASP A 28 -10.98 -4.39 12.90
N MET A 29 -10.29 -4.55 11.76
CA MET A 29 -10.80 -4.11 10.47
C MET A 29 -12.08 -4.86 10.10
N LEU A 30 -12.08 -6.19 10.11
CA LEU A 30 -13.24 -7.00 9.70
C LEU A 30 -14.46 -6.78 10.61
N ASP A 31 -14.24 -6.54 11.90
CA ASP A 31 -15.29 -6.27 12.87
C ASP A 31 -15.94 -4.90 12.66
N LYS A 32 -15.13 -3.86 12.38
CA LYS A 32 -15.60 -2.47 12.30
C LYS A 32 -15.99 -2.01 10.91
N LEU A 33 -15.41 -2.60 9.86
CA LEU A 33 -15.61 -2.16 8.48
C LEU A 33 -17.08 -2.24 8.03
N PRO A 34 -17.89 -3.26 8.38
CA PRO A 34 -19.31 -3.28 8.05
C PRO A 34 -20.10 -2.09 8.59
N ALA A 35 -19.84 -1.69 9.84
CA ALA A 35 -20.48 -0.53 10.45
C ALA A 35 -20.04 0.78 9.77
N ARG A 36 -18.75 0.90 9.45
CA ARG A 36 -18.22 2.04 8.70
C ARG A 36 -18.81 2.16 7.30
N PHE A 37 -18.90 1.06 6.56
CA PHE A 37 -19.52 1.05 5.24
C PHE A 37 -20.98 1.46 5.29
N ARG A 38 -21.76 1.03 6.28
CA ARG A 38 -23.14 1.52 6.47
C ARG A 38 -23.17 3.02 6.75
N GLY A 39 -22.26 3.51 7.59
CA GLY A 39 -22.11 4.95 7.84
C GLY A 39 -21.81 5.70 6.55
N TYR A 40 -20.80 5.27 5.80
CA TYR A 40 -20.43 5.84 4.51
C TYR A 40 -21.58 5.81 3.51
N ALA A 41 -22.28 4.70 3.34
CA ALA A 41 -23.42 4.59 2.43
C ALA A 41 -24.53 5.62 2.69
N ALA A 42 -24.66 6.12 3.94
CA ALA A 42 -25.65 7.12 4.29
C ALA A 42 -25.28 8.56 3.87
N TRP A 43 -24.00 8.85 3.59
CA TRP A 43 -23.55 10.22 3.28
C TRP A 43 -22.55 10.35 2.13
N LEU A 44 -22.05 9.25 1.57
CA LEU A 44 -21.08 9.28 0.48
C LEU A 44 -21.70 9.94 -0.76
N GLY A 45 -21.17 11.09 -1.17
CA GLY A 45 -21.56 11.76 -2.41
C GLY A 45 -21.06 11.04 -3.67
N GLU A 46 -21.49 11.51 -4.85
CA GLU A 46 -21.10 10.92 -6.14
C GLU A 46 -19.60 11.02 -6.45
N ASP A 47 -18.90 11.98 -5.84
CA ASP A 47 -17.45 12.22 -6.03
C ASP A 47 -16.58 11.64 -4.91
N GLN A 48 -17.20 11.05 -3.89
CA GLN A 48 -16.48 10.47 -2.76
C GLN A 48 -16.22 8.99 -2.99
N ARG A 49 -15.07 8.51 -2.51
CA ARG A 49 -14.65 7.11 -2.68
C ARG A 49 -14.07 6.59 -1.38
N VAL A 50 -14.29 5.31 -1.10
CA VAL A 50 -13.65 4.60 0.01
C VAL A 50 -12.55 3.71 -0.55
N VAL A 51 -11.31 3.95 -0.15
CA VAL A 51 -10.19 3.08 -0.50
C VAL A 51 -9.80 2.26 0.71
N VAL A 52 -9.90 0.94 0.60
CA VAL A 52 -9.42 0.01 1.64
C VAL A 52 -8.05 -0.47 1.21
N VAL A 53 -7.01 -0.06 1.93
CA VAL A 53 -5.63 -0.54 1.74
C VAL A 53 -5.26 -1.42 2.91
N ARG A 54 -4.67 -2.57 2.62
CA ARG A 54 -4.20 -3.50 3.63
C ARG A 54 -2.89 -4.13 3.22
N ASP A 55 -2.04 -4.38 4.20
CA ASP A 55 -0.88 -5.24 4.07
C ASP A 55 -1.23 -6.75 4.08
N GLU A 56 -0.54 -7.57 3.30
CA GLU A 56 -0.81 -9.00 3.11
C GLU A 56 0.17 -9.92 3.83
N ASP A 57 -0.40 -10.91 4.54
CA ASP A 57 0.24 -12.21 4.76
C ASP A 57 -0.29 -13.19 3.71
N ARG A 58 0.59 -13.69 2.81
CA ARG A 58 0.38 -14.38 1.50
C ARG A 58 -0.80 -15.33 1.27
N LYS A 59 -1.51 -15.77 2.30
CA LYS A 59 -2.41 -16.93 2.21
C LYS A 59 -3.86 -16.57 1.90
N ASP A 60 -4.24 -15.29 1.94
CA ASP A 60 -5.68 -14.96 1.96
C ASP A 60 -6.09 -13.67 1.22
N CYS A 61 -5.27 -13.07 0.35
CA CYS A 61 -5.65 -11.80 -0.29
C CYS A 61 -6.91 -11.90 -1.15
N VAL A 62 -7.09 -12.98 -1.91
CA VAL A 62 -8.28 -13.15 -2.77
C VAL A 62 -9.53 -13.29 -1.91
N THR A 63 -9.50 -14.15 -0.89
CA THR A 63 -10.61 -14.36 0.04
C THR A 63 -10.93 -13.08 0.80
N LEU A 64 -9.91 -12.41 1.34
CA LEU A 64 -10.07 -11.19 2.11
C LEU A 64 -10.62 -10.05 1.27
N LYS A 65 -10.12 -9.90 0.04
CA LYS A 65 -10.68 -8.95 -0.93
C LYS A 65 -12.16 -9.25 -1.18
N ALA A 66 -12.51 -10.50 -1.45
CA ALA A 66 -13.89 -10.91 -1.68
C ALA A 66 -14.80 -10.67 -0.46
N GLN A 67 -14.27 -10.89 0.75
CA GLN A 67 -14.96 -10.63 2.01
C GLN A 67 -15.24 -9.13 2.20
N ILE A 68 -14.23 -8.27 2.02
CA ILE A 68 -14.37 -6.81 2.09
C ILE A 68 -15.39 -6.31 1.06
N GLU A 69 -15.32 -6.81 -0.18
CA GLU A 69 -16.26 -6.40 -1.23
C GLU A 69 -17.70 -6.86 -0.95
N THR A 70 -17.85 -8.02 -0.30
CA THR A 70 -19.16 -8.50 0.16
C THR A 70 -19.71 -7.61 1.28
N MET A 71 -18.87 -7.19 2.23
CA MET A 71 -19.26 -6.23 3.26
C MET A 71 -19.72 -4.89 2.64
N ALA A 72 -19.01 -4.39 1.62
CA ALA A 72 -19.38 -3.18 0.90
C ALA A 72 -20.74 -3.33 0.19
N ARG A 73 -20.94 -4.43 -0.54
CA ARG A 73 -22.23 -4.73 -1.19
C ARG A 73 -23.38 -4.81 -0.20
N ASN A 74 -23.17 -5.47 0.95
CA ASN A 74 -24.18 -5.59 2.00
C ASN A 74 -24.55 -4.23 2.63
N ALA A 75 -23.65 -3.26 2.57
CA ALA A 75 -23.90 -1.88 2.99
C ALA A 75 -24.50 -1.00 1.89
N GLY A 76 -24.78 -1.54 0.70
CA GLY A 76 -25.31 -0.78 -0.45
C GLY A 76 -24.25 -0.02 -1.25
N LEU A 77 -22.96 -0.25 -1.00
CA LEU A 77 -21.87 0.38 -1.74
C LEU A 77 -21.44 -0.49 -2.93
N ALA A 78 -21.09 0.15 -4.05
CA ALA A 78 -20.59 -0.54 -5.23
C ALA A 78 -19.05 -0.72 -5.21
N PRO A 79 -18.49 -1.95 -5.11
CA PRO A 79 -17.05 -2.16 -5.26
C PRO A 79 -16.60 -2.05 -6.72
N LYS A 80 -15.33 -1.68 -6.94
CA LYS A 80 -14.72 -1.66 -8.27
C LYS A 80 -14.70 -3.05 -8.90
N ALA A 81 -15.36 -3.19 -10.05
CA ALA A 81 -15.40 -4.42 -10.84
C ALA A 81 -14.98 -4.16 -12.29
N PRO A 82 -14.39 -5.14 -12.99
CA PRO A 82 -14.09 -5.03 -14.41
C PRO A 82 -15.35 -4.68 -15.23
N GLY A 83 -15.22 -3.73 -16.15
CA GLY A 83 -16.32 -3.32 -17.05
C GLY A 83 -17.39 -2.43 -16.43
N LYS A 84 -17.29 -2.08 -15.14
CA LYS A 84 -18.18 -1.07 -14.52
C LYS A 84 -17.53 0.32 -14.58
N ALA A 85 -18.29 1.28 -15.11
CA ALA A 85 -17.86 2.67 -15.25
C ALA A 85 -17.76 3.41 -13.91
N SER A 86 -18.61 3.07 -12.93
CA SER A 86 -18.64 3.71 -11.61
C SER A 86 -18.47 2.70 -10.47
N PHE A 87 -17.82 3.15 -9.40
CA PHE A 87 -17.65 2.42 -8.15
C PHE A 87 -17.52 3.40 -6.99
N GLN A 88 -17.84 2.95 -5.78
CA GLN A 88 -17.70 3.71 -4.54
C GLN A 88 -16.58 3.14 -3.65
N VAL A 89 -16.26 1.85 -3.78
CA VAL A 89 -15.24 1.18 -2.95
C VAL A 89 -14.13 0.60 -3.80
N LEU A 90 -12.90 1.00 -3.50
CA LEU A 90 -11.67 0.48 -4.08
C LEU A 90 -10.93 -0.37 -3.03
N THR A 91 -11.03 -1.69 -3.14
CA THR A 91 -10.24 -2.60 -2.28
C THR A 91 -8.89 -2.86 -2.91
N ARG A 92 -7.80 -2.54 -2.20
CA ARG A 92 -6.42 -2.78 -2.60
C ARG A 92 -5.66 -3.46 -1.47
N ILE A 93 -4.91 -4.47 -1.85
CA ILE A 93 -4.06 -5.22 -0.94
C ILE A 93 -2.63 -4.97 -1.42
N ALA A 94 -1.81 -4.38 -0.56
CA ALA A 94 -0.36 -4.37 -0.71
C ALA A 94 0.09 -5.80 -0.47
N VAL A 95 0.66 -6.43 -1.50
CA VAL A 95 1.12 -7.81 -1.43
C VAL A 95 2.47 -7.79 -0.71
N GLU A 96 2.63 -8.59 0.35
CA GLU A 96 3.92 -8.93 1.00
C GLU A 96 4.61 -7.88 1.87
N GLU A 97 3.94 -6.82 2.33
CA GLU A 97 4.48 -5.69 3.12
C GLU A 97 4.62 -4.37 2.37
N LEU A 98 4.28 -3.26 3.05
CA LEU A 98 4.59 -1.89 2.58
C LEU A 98 6.05 -1.75 2.11
N GLU A 99 6.95 -2.50 2.72
CA GLU A 99 8.37 -2.58 2.40
C GLU A 99 8.63 -3.01 0.95
N ALA A 100 7.73 -3.78 0.32
CA ALA A 100 7.79 -4.09 -1.11
C ALA A 100 7.66 -2.81 -1.96
N TRP A 101 6.80 -1.87 -1.53
CA TRP A 101 6.65 -0.58 -2.21
C TRP A 101 7.92 0.26 -2.09
N LEU A 102 8.58 0.21 -0.92
CA LEU A 102 9.84 0.92 -0.69
C LEU A 102 10.97 0.36 -1.56
N LEU A 103 11.09 -0.97 -1.60
CA LEU A 103 12.04 -1.69 -2.46
C LEU A 103 11.73 -1.51 -3.96
N GLY A 104 10.48 -1.21 -4.31
CA GLY A 104 10.05 -0.88 -5.66
C GLY A 104 10.62 0.42 -6.21
N ASP A 105 11.15 1.33 -5.39
CA ASP A 105 11.82 2.55 -5.85
C ASP A 105 13.24 2.63 -5.25
N VAL A 106 14.15 1.85 -5.82
CA VAL A 106 15.57 1.84 -5.42
C VAL A 106 16.20 3.24 -5.47
N PRO A 107 15.98 4.09 -6.49
CA PRO A 107 16.48 5.46 -6.44
C PRO A 107 16.00 6.26 -5.22
N ALA A 108 14.76 6.07 -4.76
CA ALA A 108 14.29 6.70 -3.52
C ALA A 108 14.99 6.14 -2.27
N LEU A 109 15.27 4.84 -2.23
CA LEU A 109 16.08 4.24 -1.16
C LEU A 109 17.49 4.82 -1.12
N VAL A 110 18.15 4.96 -2.27
CA VAL A 110 19.50 5.53 -2.37
C VAL A 110 19.52 7.01 -1.94
N ALA A 111 18.52 7.79 -2.35
CA ALA A 111 18.38 9.18 -1.96
C ALA A 111 18.16 9.35 -0.45
N THR A 112 17.46 8.40 0.18
CA THR A 112 17.16 8.43 1.61
C THR A 112 18.32 7.90 2.45
N TYR A 113 18.95 6.81 1.99
CA TYR A 113 20.01 6.09 2.69
C TYR A 113 21.22 5.90 1.76
N PRO A 114 22.14 6.88 1.72
CA PRO A 114 23.37 6.76 0.95
C PRO A 114 24.15 5.51 1.34
N GLY A 115 24.76 4.84 0.35
CA GLY A 115 25.46 3.55 0.52
C GLY A 115 24.66 2.36 0.01
N VAL A 116 23.33 2.48 -0.15
CA VAL A 116 22.55 1.51 -0.90
C VAL A 116 22.96 1.57 -2.38
N PRO A 117 23.29 0.44 -3.04
CA PRO A 117 23.69 0.48 -4.44
C PRO A 117 22.47 0.68 -5.36
N LEU A 118 22.58 1.55 -6.36
CA LEU A 118 21.53 1.72 -7.38
C LEU A 118 21.20 0.41 -8.14
N THR A 119 22.15 -0.52 -8.17
CA THR A 119 21.97 -1.85 -8.77
C THR A 119 21.15 -2.82 -7.91
N LEU A 120 20.69 -2.41 -6.71
CA LEU A 120 19.91 -3.26 -5.81
C LEU A 120 18.74 -3.92 -6.55
N GLY A 121 17.98 -3.15 -7.33
CA GLY A 121 16.82 -3.62 -8.09
C GLY A 121 17.16 -4.58 -9.24
N HIS A 122 18.44 -4.74 -9.60
CA HIS A 122 18.87 -5.74 -10.59
C HIS A 122 19.25 -7.07 -9.94
N GLN A 123 19.45 -7.10 -8.62
CA GLN A 123 19.80 -8.31 -7.91
C GLN A 123 18.61 -9.27 -7.88
N ARG A 124 18.88 -10.58 -8.06
CA ARG A 124 17.85 -11.63 -8.13
C ARG A 124 16.82 -11.57 -7.00
N ARG A 125 17.25 -11.20 -5.78
CA ARG A 125 16.37 -11.08 -4.61
C ARG A 125 15.42 -9.89 -4.68
N TYR A 126 15.85 -8.75 -5.22
CA TYR A 126 15.12 -7.48 -5.13
C TYR A 126 14.47 -7.04 -6.45
N ARG A 127 14.75 -7.74 -7.56
CA ARG A 127 14.20 -7.41 -8.90
C ARG A 127 12.68 -7.51 -9.00
N ASP A 128 12.07 -8.29 -8.13
CA ASP A 128 10.62 -8.40 -7.97
C ASP A 128 10.30 -8.25 -6.48
N PRO A 129 10.09 -7.01 -6.01
CA PRO A 129 9.86 -6.72 -4.59
C PRO A 129 8.66 -7.44 -4.00
N ASP A 130 7.60 -7.63 -4.79
CA ASP A 130 6.37 -8.33 -4.37
C ASP A 130 6.54 -9.85 -4.32
N ALA A 131 7.63 -10.40 -4.85
CA ALA A 131 7.91 -11.85 -4.82
C ALA A 131 8.98 -12.23 -3.79
N ILE A 132 9.41 -11.28 -2.94
CA ILE A 132 10.44 -11.54 -1.92
C ILE A 132 9.94 -12.59 -0.93
N THR A 133 10.61 -13.74 -0.87
CA THR A 133 10.28 -14.83 0.05
C THR A 133 11.03 -14.71 1.37
N GLY A 134 10.37 -15.06 2.49
CA GLY A 134 10.99 -15.06 3.82
C GLY A 134 10.95 -13.70 4.51
N GLY A 135 9.99 -12.86 4.11
CA GLY A 135 9.69 -11.57 4.71
C GLY A 135 10.42 -10.41 4.01
N THR A 136 9.63 -9.40 3.65
CA THR A 136 10.08 -8.28 2.82
C THR A 136 10.78 -7.23 3.66
N TRP A 137 10.31 -7.01 4.90
CA TRP A 137 10.98 -6.14 5.85
C TRP A 137 12.38 -6.64 6.23
N GLU A 138 12.60 -7.96 6.37
CA GLU A 138 13.92 -8.54 6.61
C GLU A 138 14.84 -8.31 5.41
N ALA A 139 14.30 -8.36 4.20
CA ALA A 139 15.07 -8.09 2.99
C ALA A 139 15.49 -6.62 2.89
N LEU A 140 14.59 -5.69 3.24
CA LEU A 140 14.86 -4.27 3.33
C LEU A 140 15.86 -3.96 4.43
N GLU A 141 15.65 -4.52 5.63
CA GLU A 141 16.56 -4.37 6.77
C GLU A 141 17.97 -4.83 6.40
N ALA A 142 18.11 -6.02 5.81
CA ALA A 142 19.41 -6.53 5.37
C ALA A 142 20.07 -5.64 4.30
N ALA A 143 19.29 -5.02 3.41
CA ALA A 143 19.83 -4.11 2.40
C ALA A 143 20.36 -2.82 3.05
N LEU A 144 19.63 -2.27 4.02
CA LEU A 144 20.01 -1.05 4.73
C LEU A 144 21.18 -1.28 5.69
N GLN A 145 21.22 -2.42 6.39
CA GLN A 145 22.34 -2.82 7.24
C GLN A 145 23.64 -3.00 6.45
N LYS A 146 23.57 -3.60 5.26
CA LYS A 146 24.74 -3.69 4.35
C LYS A 146 25.26 -2.32 3.92
N ALA A 147 24.38 -1.32 3.87
CA ALA A 147 24.74 0.07 3.58
C ALA A 147 25.18 0.85 4.84
N GLY A 148 25.25 0.22 6.01
CA GLY A 148 25.70 0.82 7.27
C GLY A 148 24.58 1.46 8.11
N HIS A 149 23.32 1.26 7.75
CA HIS A 149 22.16 1.85 8.44
C HIS A 149 21.46 0.83 9.34
N PHE A 150 20.86 1.29 10.44
CA PHE A 150 19.95 0.48 11.27
C PHE A 150 20.51 -0.87 11.77
N LEU A 151 21.78 -0.89 12.18
CA LEU A 151 22.46 -2.10 12.69
C LEU A 151 21.77 -2.71 13.93
N GLY A 152 20.98 -1.92 14.66
CA GLY A 152 20.20 -2.35 15.83
C GLY A 152 18.75 -2.74 15.54
N GLY A 153 18.33 -2.74 14.27
CA GLY A 153 16.97 -3.08 13.85
C GLY A 153 16.28 -1.97 13.07
N LEU A 154 15.37 -2.35 12.17
CA LEU A 154 14.68 -1.46 11.24
C LEU A 154 13.56 -0.63 11.91
N PRO A 155 13.67 0.71 12.01
CA PRO A 155 12.57 1.54 12.50
C PRO A 155 11.51 1.72 11.40
N LYS A 156 10.65 0.71 11.23
CA LYS A 156 9.70 0.57 10.10
C LYS A 156 8.91 1.86 9.77
N ILE A 157 8.37 2.54 10.78
CA ILE A 157 7.57 3.77 10.57
C ILE A 157 8.43 4.91 10.03
N GLN A 158 9.63 5.09 10.59
CA GLN A 158 10.56 6.13 10.15
C GLN A 158 10.99 5.87 8.71
N VAL A 159 11.43 4.65 8.42
CA VAL A 159 11.88 4.24 7.08
C VAL A 159 10.76 4.39 6.05
N ALA A 160 9.54 3.95 6.37
CA ALA A 160 8.40 4.12 5.49
C ALA A 160 8.11 5.60 5.19
N ARG A 161 8.24 6.49 6.17
CA ARG A 161 8.02 7.93 5.99
C ARG A 161 9.11 8.56 5.13
N GLU A 162 10.38 8.33 5.48
CA GLU A 162 11.52 8.96 4.83
C GLU A 162 11.67 8.50 3.38
N VAL A 163 11.52 7.20 3.12
CA VAL A 163 11.58 6.67 1.75
C VAL A 163 10.37 7.14 0.93
N ALA A 164 9.15 7.11 1.49
CA ALA A 164 7.96 7.61 0.80
C ALA A 164 8.07 9.09 0.41
N ALA A 165 8.79 9.90 1.19
CA ALA A 165 9.05 11.31 0.86
C ALA A 165 9.90 11.45 -0.42
N ASN A 166 10.77 10.48 -0.72
CA ASN A 166 11.62 10.47 -1.92
C ASN A 166 11.09 9.58 -3.06
N MET A 167 10.06 8.77 -2.80
CA MET A 167 9.45 7.91 -3.82
C MET A 167 8.84 8.70 -4.98
N ASP A 168 9.04 8.20 -6.19
CA ASP A 168 8.36 8.60 -7.41
C ASP A 168 7.39 7.48 -7.83
N PRO A 169 6.06 7.72 -7.74
CA PRO A 169 5.07 6.72 -8.10
C PRO A 169 5.13 6.25 -9.57
N ALA A 170 5.69 7.02 -10.49
CA ALA A 170 5.72 6.68 -11.90
C ALA A 170 6.72 5.55 -12.21
N ARG A 171 7.87 5.53 -11.53
CA ARG A 171 8.97 4.58 -11.77
C ARG A 171 8.99 3.38 -10.84
N ASN A 172 8.07 3.32 -9.87
CA ASN A 172 8.05 2.25 -8.89
C ASN A 172 7.76 0.87 -9.55
N ALA A 173 8.64 -0.10 -9.30
CA ALA A 173 8.61 -1.42 -9.90
C ALA A 173 7.70 -2.42 -9.17
N SER A 174 7.23 -2.12 -7.95
CA SER A 174 6.33 -3.01 -7.22
C SER A 174 4.98 -3.12 -7.94
N ARG A 175 4.56 -4.34 -8.26
CA ARG A 175 3.30 -4.62 -8.93
C ARG A 175 2.11 -4.26 -8.05
N SER A 176 2.15 -4.58 -6.76
CA SER A 176 1.04 -4.23 -5.86
C SER A 176 0.93 -2.71 -5.68
N PHE A 177 2.06 -1.99 -5.62
CA PHE A 177 2.06 -0.53 -5.62
C PHE A 177 1.48 0.03 -6.91
N GLN A 178 1.87 -0.48 -8.08
CA GLN A 178 1.31 -0.05 -9.37
C GLN A 178 -0.21 -0.25 -9.43
N VAL A 179 -0.72 -1.39 -8.95
CA VAL A 179 -2.17 -1.66 -8.90
C VAL A 179 -2.90 -0.73 -7.92
N PHE A 180 -2.27 -0.36 -6.81
CA PHE A 180 -2.76 0.67 -5.89
C PHE A 180 -2.80 2.05 -6.57
N ARG A 181 -1.67 2.50 -7.13
CA ARG A 181 -1.52 3.77 -7.85
C ARG A 181 -2.52 3.92 -8.99
N ASP A 182 -2.64 2.91 -9.85
CA ASP A 182 -3.55 2.92 -10.99
C ASP A 182 -5.01 2.81 -10.52
N GLY A 183 -5.23 2.21 -9.35
CA GLY A 183 -6.51 2.27 -8.64
C GLY A 183 -6.89 3.70 -8.26
N LEU A 184 -5.98 4.44 -7.63
CA LEU A 184 -6.18 5.84 -7.24
C LEU A 184 -6.33 6.78 -8.44
N ARG A 185 -5.59 6.56 -9.52
CA ARG A 185 -5.71 7.33 -10.77
C ARG A 185 -7.06 7.17 -11.46
N ALA A 186 -7.78 6.10 -11.14
CA ALA A 186 -9.10 5.81 -11.70
C ALA A 186 -10.26 6.16 -10.75
N LEU A 187 -9.99 6.87 -9.64
CA LEU A 187 -11.03 7.47 -8.79
C LEU A 187 -11.65 8.67 -9.47
#